data_AF-A0A383B6D9-F1
#
_entry.id   AF-A0A383B6D9-F1
#
_cell.length_a   1.000
_cell.length_b   1.000
_cell.length_c   1.000
_cell.angle_alpha   90.00
_cell.angle_beta   90.00
_cell.angle_gamma   90.00
#
_symmetry.space_group_name_H-M   'P 1'
#
loop_
_entity.id
_entity.type
_entity.pdbx_description
1 polymer ?
#
loop_
_entity_poly.entity_id
_entity_poly.type
_entity_poly.pdbx_seq_one_letter_code
_entity_poly.pdbx_strand_id
1 'polypeptide(L)'
;MGSNKKLDLDEEIHSESDVESDMDMEKMDDLDDVDDLDDLSLDEEPSGNQVLQSTSKRVRMIFSVMASPNRIDILRILNSKGPLTYSELKSLAGFKSKKESGKFAYHLRKLLRQSLVALNKSERRYTITNLGKLVLSLARQIEERSIIESGKMYVRTSHDSIEEFNSQKIIQSLVREGSLPLELAQKITEEVENRIYKYQTA
;
A
#
# COMPACT_ATOMS: atom_id res chain seq x y z
N MET A 1 -9.70 56.18 13.06
CA MET A 1 -10.68 55.39 13.85
C MET A 1 -11.88 55.17 12.94
N GLY A 2 -12.03 54.07 12.22
CA GLY A 2 -11.89 52.69 12.67
C GLY A 2 -13.25 52.20 13.13
N SER A 3 -14.06 51.66 12.21
CA SER A 3 -15.21 50.80 12.56
C SER A 3 -15.58 49.94 11.35
N ASN A 4 -15.00 48.74 11.38
CA ASN A 4 -15.34 47.61 10.54
C ASN A 4 -16.79 47.19 10.81
N LYS A 5 -17.62 47.16 9.77
CA LYS A 5 -18.86 46.36 9.79
C LYS A 5 -18.45 44.94 9.39
N LYS A 6 -18.30 44.10 10.40
CA LYS A 6 -18.05 42.66 10.25
C LYS A 6 -19.35 42.02 9.77
N LEU A 7 -19.32 41.44 8.58
CA LEU A 7 -20.32 40.51 8.09
C LEU A 7 -19.94 39.14 8.66
N ASP A 8 -20.66 38.68 9.68
CA ASP A 8 -20.60 37.28 10.09
C ASP A 8 -21.52 36.50 9.13
N LEU A 9 -20.90 35.91 8.11
CA LEU A 9 -21.49 34.84 7.32
C LEU A 9 -21.19 33.54 8.06
N ASP A 10 -22.13 33.12 8.88
CA ASP A 10 -22.23 31.74 9.36
C ASP A 10 -22.56 30.85 8.14
N GLU A 11 -21.54 30.47 7.37
CA GLU A 11 -21.64 29.26 6.55
C GLU A 11 -21.53 28.07 7.49
N GLU A 12 -22.69 27.59 7.95
CA GLU A 12 -22.88 26.20 8.33
C GLU A 12 -22.34 25.32 7.20
N ILE A 13 -21.10 24.87 7.33
CA ILE A 13 -20.61 23.69 6.62
C ILE A 13 -21.36 22.52 7.25
N HIS A 14 -22.59 22.30 6.82
CA HIS A 14 -23.28 21.04 7.03
C HIS A 14 -22.37 19.93 6.52
N SER A 15 -22.13 18.94 7.38
CA SER A 15 -21.32 17.77 7.13
C SER A 15 -21.85 16.96 5.94
N GLU A 16 -21.40 17.29 4.73
CA GLU A 16 -21.58 16.42 3.54
C GLU A 16 -20.87 15.06 3.70
N SER A 17 -20.11 14.85 4.79
CA SER A 17 -19.46 13.58 5.13
C SER A 17 -20.41 12.47 5.57
N ASP A 18 -21.63 12.79 5.99
CA ASP A 18 -22.56 11.78 6.53
C ASP A 18 -23.37 11.07 5.43
N VAL A 19 -23.37 11.60 4.19
CA VAL A 19 -24.20 11.07 3.09
C VAL A 19 -23.49 9.94 2.31
N GLU A 20 -22.17 9.77 2.46
CA GLU A 20 -21.47 8.58 1.92
C GLU A 20 -21.63 7.34 2.81
N SER A 21 -22.25 7.48 3.99
CA SER A 21 -22.21 6.46 5.03
C SER A 21 -23.07 5.22 4.74
N ASP A 22 -24.04 5.30 3.83
CA ASP A 22 -24.94 4.18 3.50
C ASP A 22 -24.74 3.59 2.10
N MET A 23 -23.49 3.57 1.60
CA MET A 23 -23.15 2.57 0.57
C MET A 23 -23.06 1.20 1.25
N ASP A 24 -24.22 0.57 1.46
CA ASP A 24 -24.34 -0.85 1.78
C ASP A 24 -23.58 -1.65 0.73
N MET A 25 -22.31 -1.98 1.00
CA MET A 25 -21.52 -2.86 0.14
C MET A 25 -22.15 -4.25 0.00
N GLU A 26 -23.08 -4.61 0.90
CA GLU A 26 -23.91 -5.81 0.84
C GLU A 26 -24.97 -5.74 -0.28
N LYS A 27 -25.37 -4.55 -0.77
CA LYS A 27 -26.34 -4.39 -1.87
C LYS A 27 -25.72 -4.38 -3.26
N MET A 28 -24.40 -4.48 -3.35
CA MET A 28 -23.66 -4.53 -4.62
C MET A 28 -23.32 -5.97 -5.03
N ASP A 29 -23.92 -6.96 -4.35
CA ASP A 29 -23.70 -8.40 -4.52
C ASP A 29 -24.24 -8.97 -5.84
N ASP A 30 -25.01 -8.21 -6.62
CA ASP A 30 -25.80 -8.80 -7.71
C ASP A 30 -25.26 -8.60 -9.14
N LEU A 31 -24.09 -7.98 -9.37
CA LEU A 31 -23.76 -7.56 -10.75
C LEU A 31 -22.38 -7.84 -11.36
N ASP A 32 -21.38 -8.45 -10.71
CA ASP A 32 -20.07 -8.64 -11.41
C ASP A 32 -19.18 -9.82 -10.95
N ASP A 33 -19.72 -10.84 -10.26
CA ASP A 33 -18.87 -11.92 -9.71
C ASP A 33 -18.66 -13.14 -10.65
N VAL A 34 -18.92 -13.02 -11.96
CA VAL A 34 -18.70 -14.12 -12.93
C VAL A 34 -17.42 -14.06 -13.75
N ASP A 35 -16.69 -12.94 -13.84
CA ASP A 35 -15.74 -12.77 -14.98
C ASP A 35 -14.24 -12.66 -14.70
N ASP A 36 -13.73 -12.86 -13.46
CA ASP A 36 -12.29 -12.56 -13.21
C ASP A 36 -11.51 -13.59 -12.38
N LEU A 37 -12.05 -14.79 -12.15
CA LEU A 37 -11.33 -15.85 -11.41
C LEU A 37 -11.31 -17.22 -12.09
N ASP A 38 -11.95 -17.40 -13.25
CA ASP A 38 -12.12 -18.71 -13.88
C ASP A 38 -11.22 -18.99 -15.10
N ASP A 39 -10.22 -18.17 -15.41
CA ASP A 39 -9.24 -18.47 -16.49
C ASP A 39 -7.81 -18.75 -15.98
N LEU A 40 -7.70 -19.53 -14.90
CA LEU A 40 -6.46 -20.25 -14.58
C LEU A 40 -6.76 -21.75 -14.39
N SER A 41 -7.58 -22.32 -15.27
CA SER A 41 -7.60 -23.77 -15.47
C SER A 41 -6.32 -24.17 -16.20
N LEU A 42 -5.23 -24.30 -15.44
CA LEU A 42 -4.12 -25.15 -15.89
C LEU A 42 -4.66 -26.58 -15.89
N ASP A 43 -4.85 -27.13 -17.09
CA ASP A 43 -5.31 -28.50 -17.35
C ASP A 43 -4.66 -29.49 -16.36
N GLU A 44 -5.42 -30.06 -15.42
CA GLU A 44 -4.94 -31.21 -14.64
C GLU A 44 -6.03 -32.26 -14.35
N GLU A 45 -5.66 -33.49 -14.70
CA GLU A 45 -6.30 -34.77 -14.45
C GLU A 45 -6.66 -35.01 -12.97
N PRO A 46 -7.70 -35.82 -12.67
CA PRO A 46 -8.21 -35.96 -11.32
C PRO A 46 -7.37 -36.97 -10.51
N SER A 47 -6.40 -36.49 -9.72
CA SER A 47 -5.64 -37.33 -8.79
C SER A 47 -5.73 -36.84 -7.34
N GLY A 48 -6.55 -37.57 -6.54
CA GLY A 48 -6.34 -37.96 -5.14
C GLY A 48 -6.07 -36.95 -4.00
N ASN A 49 -5.73 -35.68 -4.26
CA ASN A 49 -5.08 -34.80 -3.28
C ASN A 49 -5.84 -33.49 -2.96
N GLN A 50 -7.17 -33.58 -2.82
CA GLN A 50 -8.08 -32.43 -2.77
C GLN A 50 -7.79 -31.41 -1.65
N VAL A 51 -7.33 -31.84 -0.47
CA VAL A 51 -7.04 -30.92 0.66
C VAL A 51 -5.80 -30.07 0.39
N LEU A 52 -4.70 -30.66 -0.07
CA LEU A 52 -3.47 -29.92 -0.39
C LEU A 52 -3.69 -28.98 -1.59
N GLN A 53 -4.46 -29.42 -2.60
CA GLN A 53 -4.84 -28.58 -3.74
C GLN A 53 -5.65 -27.35 -3.29
N SER A 54 -6.60 -27.50 -2.36
CA SER A 54 -7.39 -26.37 -1.83
C SER A 54 -6.54 -25.31 -1.13
N THR A 55 -5.51 -25.72 -0.38
CA THR A 55 -4.57 -24.78 0.26
C THR A 55 -3.75 -24.00 -0.77
N SER A 56 -3.29 -24.67 -1.83
CA SER A 56 -2.57 -24.02 -2.93
C SER A 56 -3.46 -23.03 -3.71
N LYS A 57 -4.75 -23.34 -3.90
CA LYS A 57 -5.73 -22.44 -4.52
C LYS A 57 -5.95 -21.18 -3.68
N ARG A 58 -6.12 -21.33 -2.36
CA ARG A 58 -6.28 -20.19 -1.44
C ARG A 58 -5.07 -19.28 -1.43
N VAL A 59 -3.86 -19.85 -1.38
CA VAL A 59 -2.62 -19.08 -1.44
C VAL A 59 -2.50 -18.33 -2.77
N ARG A 60 -2.81 -18.97 -3.91
CA ARG A 60 -2.85 -18.32 -5.24
C ARG A 60 -3.81 -17.13 -5.28
N MET A 61 -5.01 -17.28 -4.70
CA MET A 61 -5.98 -16.17 -4.62
C MET A 61 -5.43 -14.99 -3.80
N ILE A 62 -4.76 -15.24 -2.68
CA ILE A 62 -4.13 -14.20 -1.87
C ILE A 62 -3.05 -13.47 -2.69
N PHE A 63 -2.18 -14.19 -3.40
CA PHE A 63 -1.16 -13.59 -4.25
C PHE A 63 -1.75 -12.76 -5.39
N SER A 64 -2.82 -13.24 -6.03
CA SER A 64 -3.56 -12.46 -7.04
C SER A 64 -4.09 -11.13 -6.47
N VAL A 65 -4.59 -11.13 -5.24
CA VAL A 65 -5.00 -9.88 -4.58
C VAL A 65 -3.80 -8.97 -4.31
N MET A 66 -2.66 -9.50 -3.90
CA MET A 66 -1.46 -8.68 -3.62
C MET A 66 -0.77 -8.11 -4.84
N ALA A 67 -1.02 -8.64 -6.04
CA ALA A 67 -0.46 -8.11 -7.28
C ALA A 67 -0.91 -6.67 -7.63
N SER A 68 -1.90 -6.11 -6.93
CA SER A 68 -2.36 -4.73 -7.17
C SER A 68 -1.70 -3.75 -6.20
N PRO A 69 -1.02 -2.69 -6.70
CA PRO A 69 -0.36 -1.70 -5.84
C PRO A 69 -1.36 -0.95 -4.95
N ASN A 70 -2.54 -0.59 -5.47
CA ASN A 70 -3.60 0.07 -4.69
C ASN A 70 -4.02 -0.76 -3.46
N ARG A 71 -4.07 -2.10 -3.59
CA ARG A 71 -4.45 -2.99 -2.49
C ARG A 71 -3.34 -3.11 -1.44
N ILE A 72 -2.08 -3.11 -1.88
CA ILE A 72 -0.92 -3.03 -0.99
C ILE A 72 -0.90 -1.70 -0.22
N ASP A 73 -1.19 -0.59 -0.90
CA ASP A 73 -1.24 0.73 -0.26
C ASP A 73 -2.36 0.82 0.77
N ILE A 74 -3.55 0.28 0.48
CA ILE A 74 -4.65 0.19 1.47
C ILE A 74 -4.21 -0.61 2.70
N LEU A 75 -3.55 -1.77 2.54
CA LEU A 75 -3.04 -2.56 3.65
C LEU A 75 -1.98 -1.78 4.45
N ARG A 76 -1.07 -1.07 3.77
CA ARG A 76 -0.02 -0.25 4.39
C ARG A 76 -0.61 0.89 5.22
N ILE A 77 -1.65 1.56 4.70
CA ILE A 77 -2.36 2.64 5.41
C ILE A 77 -3.02 2.08 6.66
N LEU A 78 -3.78 0.98 6.57
CA LEU A 78 -4.41 0.37 7.75
C LEU A 78 -3.40 -0.13 8.79
N ASN A 79 -2.26 -0.69 8.34
CA ASN A 79 -1.21 -1.14 9.24
C ASN A 79 -0.51 0.00 9.99
N SER A 80 -0.40 1.18 9.35
CA SER A 80 0.30 2.34 9.93
C SER A 80 -0.62 3.28 10.72
N LYS A 81 -1.86 3.47 10.27
CA LYS A 81 -2.83 4.40 10.87
C LYS A 81 -3.80 3.73 11.85
N GLY A 82 -3.91 2.41 11.82
CA GLY A 82 -4.89 1.68 12.61
C GLY A 82 -6.30 1.69 11.97
N PRO A 83 -7.36 1.50 12.77
CA PRO A 83 -8.72 1.36 12.24
C PRO A 83 -9.29 2.65 11.62
N LEU A 84 -9.74 2.57 10.36
CA LEU A 84 -10.23 3.74 9.60
C LEU A 84 -11.64 3.52 9.06
N THR A 85 -12.43 4.59 9.01
CA THR A 85 -13.72 4.60 8.30
C THR A 85 -13.52 4.51 6.79
N TYR A 86 -14.60 4.25 6.05
CA TYR A 86 -14.56 4.16 4.59
C TYR A 86 -13.98 5.44 3.95
N SER A 87 -14.52 6.61 4.30
CA SER A 87 -14.11 7.88 3.70
C SER A 87 -12.68 8.29 4.07
N GLU A 88 -12.26 8.02 5.31
CA GLU A 88 -10.86 8.23 5.73
C GLU A 88 -9.90 7.36 4.90
N LEU A 89 -10.19 6.06 4.78
CA LEU A 89 -9.34 5.13 4.05
C LEU A 89 -9.31 5.45 2.55
N LYS A 90 -10.45 5.76 1.95
CA LYS A 90 -10.60 6.19 0.56
C LYS A 90 -9.73 7.41 0.26
N SER A 91 -9.83 8.44 1.09
CA SER A 91 -9.08 9.69 0.96
C SER A 91 -7.57 9.46 1.09
N LEU A 92 -7.15 8.72 2.12
CA LEU A 92 -5.74 8.40 2.36
C LEU A 92 -5.13 7.53 1.26
N ALA A 93 -5.91 6.64 0.65
CA ALA A 93 -5.49 5.82 -0.47
C ALA A 93 -5.47 6.58 -1.82
N GLY A 94 -5.79 7.88 -1.82
CA GLY A 94 -5.69 8.74 -2.99
C GLY A 94 -6.95 8.78 -3.88
N PHE A 95 -8.03 8.10 -3.51
CA PHE A 95 -9.29 8.07 -4.27
C PHE A 95 -10.18 9.27 -3.90
N LYS A 96 -9.78 10.47 -4.32
CA LYS A 96 -10.38 11.72 -3.83
C LYS A 96 -11.73 12.06 -4.49
N SER A 97 -11.93 11.64 -5.74
CA SER A 97 -13.13 12.05 -6.48
C SER A 97 -14.32 11.09 -6.28
N LYS A 98 -15.54 11.60 -6.42
CA LYS A 98 -16.76 10.78 -6.34
C LYS A 98 -16.82 9.69 -7.42
N LYS A 99 -16.22 9.94 -8.59
CA LYS A 99 -16.14 8.96 -9.69
C LYS A 99 -15.25 7.77 -9.36
N GLU A 100 -14.29 7.96 -8.46
CA GLU A 100 -13.34 6.93 -8.03
C GLU A 100 -13.84 6.08 -6.86
N SER A 101 -14.99 6.43 -6.26
CA SER A 101 -15.60 5.68 -5.16
C SER A 101 -15.84 4.21 -5.52
N GLY A 102 -16.35 3.91 -6.71
CA GLY A 102 -16.59 2.53 -7.16
C GLY A 102 -15.31 1.73 -7.31
N LYS A 103 -14.24 2.36 -7.81
CA LYS A 103 -12.91 1.75 -7.95
C LYS A 103 -12.29 1.43 -6.58
N PHE A 104 -12.41 2.35 -5.62
CA PHE A 104 -11.96 2.10 -4.25
C PHE A 104 -12.75 0.95 -3.60
N ALA A 105 -14.08 0.96 -3.70
CA ALA A 105 -14.94 -0.09 -3.18
C ALA A 105 -14.56 -1.47 -3.75
N TYR A 106 -14.26 -1.55 -5.05
CA TYR A 106 -13.77 -2.77 -5.69
C TYR A 106 -12.49 -3.30 -5.01
N HIS A 107 -11.49 -2.44 -4.81
CA HIS A 107 -10.23 -2.84 -4.16
C HIS A 107 -10.47 -3.32 -2.72
N LEU A 108 -11.29 -2.58 -1.95
CA LEU A 108 -11.61 -2.91 -0.56
C LEU A 108 -12.39 -4.23 -0.46
N ARG A 109 -13.35 -4.49 -1.36
CA ARG A 109 -14.11 -5.74 -1.41
C ARG A 109 -13.21 -6.95 -1.67
N LYS A 110 -12.28 -6.85 -2.62
CA LYS A 110 -11.32 -7.94 -2.90
C LYS A 110 -10.44 -8.25 -1.69
N LEU A 111 -10.06 -7.24 -0.89
CA LEU A 111 -9.30 -7.41 0.36
C LEU A 111 -10.13 -8.06 1.47
N LEU A 112 -11.38 -7.65 1.65
CA LEU A 112 -12.33 -8.25 2.60
C LEU A 112 -12.62 -9.72 2.27
N ARG A 113 -12.86 -10.01 0.99
CA ARG A 113 -13.16 -11.37 0.51
C ARG A 113 -12.05 -12.37 0.81
N GLN A 114 -10.79 -11.95 0.74
CA GLN A 114 -9.63 -12.78 1.09
C GLN A 114 -9.21 -12.66 2.57
N SER A 115 -10.04 -12.04 3.41
CA SER A 115 -9.81 -11.86 4.85
C SER A 115 -8.49 -11.15 5.18
N LEU A 116 -8.01 -10.26 4.30
CA LEU A 116 -6.82 -9.44 4.53
C LEU A 116 -7.17 -8.15 5.29
N VAL A 117 -8.42 -7.70 5.14
CA VAL A 117 -9.04 -6.60 5.89
C VAL A 117 -10.32 -7.14 6.54
N ALA A 118 -10.71 -6.56 7.67
CA ALA A 118 -11.98 -6.81 8.34
C ALA A 118 -12.70 -5.50 8.63
N LEU A 119 -14.03 -5.53 8.63
CA LEU A 119 -14.89 -4.41 9.05
C LEU A 119 -15.43 -4.69 10.45
N ASN A 120 -15.16 -3.81 11.41
CA ASN A 120 -15.90 -3.77 12.64
C ASN A 120 -17.25 -3.08 12.37
N LYS A 121 -18.33 -3.87 12.31
CA LYS A 121 -19.69 -3.35 12.03
C LYS A 121 -20.18 -2.36 13.10
N SER A 122 -19.77 -2.53 14.36
CA SER A 122 -20.18 -1.64 15.46
C SER A 122 -19.51 -0.27 15.38
N GLU A 123 -18.22 -0.23 15.04
CA GLU A 123 -17.44 1.00 14.95
C GLU A 123 -17.43 1.61 13.54
N ARG A 124 -17.95 0.88 12.54
CA ARG A 124 -17.87 1.22 11.11
C ARG A 124 -16.43 1.48 10.65
N ARG A 125 -15.47 0.74 11.22
CA ARG A 125 -14.03 0.89 10.98
C ARG A 125 -13.44 -0.37 10.37
N TYR A 126 -12.67 -0.19 9.31
CA TYR A 126 -11.86 -1.21 8.68
C TYR A 126 -10.52 -1.36 9.41
N THR A 127 -10.05 -2.59 9.56
CA THR A 127 -8.76 -2.92 10.19
C THR A 127 -8.04 -3.99 9.39
N ILE A 128 -6.71 -3.97 9.41
CA ILE A 128 -5.90 -5.03 8.82
C ILE A 128 -5.95 -6.28 9.71
N THR A 129 -6.15 -7.45 9.11
CA THR A 129 -6.16 -8.72 9.84
C THR A 129 -4.74 -9.22 10.11
N ASN A 130 -4.58 -10.23 10.98
CA ASN A 130 -3.28 -10.88 11.18
C ASN A 130 -2.74 -11.51 9.88
N LEU A 131 -3.63 -12.06 9.05
CA LEU A 131 -3.25 -12.58 7.72
C LEU A 131 -2.78 -11.44 6.81
N GLY A 132 -3.51 -10.31 6.78
CA GLY A 132 -3.08 -9.12 6.03
C GLY A 132 -1.70 -8.62 6.47
N LYS A 133 -1.43 -8.59 7.78
CA LYS A 133 -0.10 -8.23 8.32
C LYS A 133 1.00 -9.18 7.87
N LEU A 134 0.75 -10.49 7.95
CA LEU A 134 1.70 -11.50 7.49
C LEU A 134 2.01 -11.31 6.00
N VAL A 135 0.98 -11.18 5.18
CA VAL A 135 1.12 -11.02 3.73
C VAL A 135 1.86 -9.73 3.38
N LEU A 136 1.54 -8.62 4.03
CA LEU A 136 2.24 -7.34 3.85
C LEU A 136 3.72 -7.45 4.25
N SER A 137 4.02 -8.14 5.35
CA SER A 137 5.40 -8.40 5.79
C SER A 137 6.16 -9.25 4.79
N LEU A 138 5.55 -10.33 4.28
CA LEU A 138 6.15 -11.22 3.29
C LEU A 138 6.39 -10.50 1.96
N ALA A 139 5.44 -9.69 1.50
CA ALA A 139 5.60 -8.89 0.29
C ALA A 139 6.82 -7.96 0.39
N ARG A 140 6.98 -7.27 1.53
CA ARG A 140 8.16 -6.44 1.80
C ARG A 140 9.46 -7.26 1.83
N GLN A 141 9.46 -8.44 2.46
CA GLN A 141 10.63 -9.31 2.48
C GLN A 141 11.01 -9.80 1.08
N ILE A 142 10.03 -10.15 0.25
CA ILE A 142 10.25 -10.56 -1.14
C ILE A 142 10.85 -9.40 -1.94
N GLU A 143 10.29 -8.19 -1.79
CA GLU A 143 10.85 -6.98 -2.39
C GLU A 143 12.30 -6.75 -1.95
N GLU A 144 12.59 -6.72 -0.65
CA GLU A 144 13.93 -6.58 -0.09
C GLU A 144 14.91 -7.67 -0.59
N ARG A 145 14.47 -8.93 -0.69
CA ARG A 145 15.30 -10.05 -1.19
C ARG A 145 15.54 -9.98 -2.69
N SER A 146 14.52 -9.66 -3.48
CA SER A 146 14.65 -9.49 -4.94
C SER A 146 15.68 -8.43 -5.31
N ILE A 147 15.78 -7.40 -4.48
CA ILE A 147 16.73 -6.31 -4.60
C ILE A 147 18.16 -6.82 -4.35
N ILE A 148 18.39 -7.56 -3.26
CA ILE A 148 19.69 -8.15 -2.94
C ILE A 148 20.14 -9.14 -4.03
N GLU A 149 19.25 -10.01 -4.50
CA GLU A 149 19.57 -11.02 -5.51
C GLU A 149 19.90 -10.42 -6.88
N SER A 150 19.46 -9.19 -7.17
CA SER A 150 19.80 -8.49 -8.42
C SER A 150 21.29 -8.11 -8.54
N GLY A 151 22.06 -8.21 -7.45
CA GLY A 151 23.50 -7.90 -7.41
C GLY A 151 23.83 -6.41 -7.50
N LYS A 152 22.83 -5.53 -7.53
CA LYS A 152 22.98 -4.08 -7.49
C LYS A 152 23.00 -3.57 -6.06
N MET A 153 23.67 -2.43 -5.84
CA MET A 153 23.70 -1.78 -4.54
C MET A 153 22.45 -0.90 -4.37
N TYR A 154 21.77 -1.01 -3.23
CA TYR A 154 20.56 -0.23 -2.91
C TYR A 154 20.66 0.39 -1.53
N VAL A 155 19.98 1.53 -1.35
CA VAL A 155 19.90 2.27 -0.08
C VAL A 155 18.46 2.55 0.30
N ARG A 156 18.21 2.65 1.61
CA ARG A 156 16.90 3.00 2.17
C ARG A 156 16.81 4.53 2.27
N THR A 157 15.73 5.11 1.77
CA THR A 157 15.47 6.54 1.93
C THR A 157 14.85 6.82 3.30
N SER A 158 14.80 8.10 3.67
CA SER A 158 14.11 8.59 4.87
C SER A 158 12.60 8.29 4.89
N HIS A 159 12.00 7.93 3.76
CA HIS A 159 10.57 7.59 3.63
C HIS A 159 10.32 6.07 3.62
N ASP A 160 11.29 5.27 4.10
CA ASP A 160 11.19 3.81 4.16
C ASP A 160 11.11 3.11 2.79
N SER A 161 11.38 3.84 1.69
CA SER A 161 11.50 3.27 0.35
C SER A 161 12.93 2.81 0.06
N ILE A 162 13.09 1.90 -0.90
CA ILE A 162 14.39 1.39 -1.34
C ILE A 162 14.69 1.95 -2.73
N GLU A 163 15.88 2.51 -2.93
CA GLU A 163 16.34 3.04 -4.21
C GLU A 163 17.74 2.52 -4.58
N GLU A 164 18.04 2.44 -5.87
CA GLU A 164 19.37 2.05 -6.34
C GLU A 164 20.40 3.09 -5.88
N PHE A 165 21.52 2.61 -5.33
CA PHE A 165 22.62 3.46 -4.90
C PHE A 165 23.14 4.24 -6.10
N ASN A 166 23.06 5.56 -6.00
CA ASN A 166 23.51 6.45 -7.05
C ASN A 166 24.53 7.43 -6.46
N SER A 167 25.81 7.16 -6.71
CA SER A 167 26.92 7.98 -6.20
C SER A 167 26.77 9.44 -6.61
N GLN A 168 26.33 9.71 -7.84
CA GLN A 168 26.16 11.08 -8.34
C GLN A 168 25.05 11.85 -7.59
N LYS A 169 23.92 11.20 -7.33
CA LYS A 169 22.81 11.79 -6.57
C LYS A 169 23.25 12.10 -5.13
N ILE A 170 23.98 11.19 -4.50
CA ILE A 170 24.48 11.36 -3.12
C ILE A 170 25.48 12.52 -3.06
N ILE A 171 26.45 12.57 -3.98
CA ILE A 171 27.41 13.69 -4.07
C ILE A 171 26.67 15.01 -4.23
N GLN A 172 25.65 15.08 -5.10
CA GLN A 172 24.86 16.29 -5.30
C GLN A 172 24.11 16.72 -4.04
N SER A 173 23.48 15.79 -3.31
CA SER A 173 22.82 16.10 -2.04
C SER A 173 23.81 16.55 -0.97
N LEU A 174 24.98 15.92 -0.86
CA LEU A 174 26.03 16.32 0.09
C LEU A 174 26.56 17.73 -0.18
N VAL A 175 26.72 18.10 -1.46
CA VAL A 175 27.16 19.46 -1.84
C VAL A 175 26.04 20.49 -1.63
N ARG A 176 24.82 20.18 -2.08
CA ARG A 176 23.69 21.14 -2.09
C ARG A 176 23.06 21.33 -0.71
N GLU A 177 22.82 20.24 -0.01
CA GLU A 177 22.10 20.24 1.28
C GLU A 177 23.09 20.24 2.45
N GLY A 178 24.18 19.47 2.35
CA GLY A 178 25.23 19.39 3.36
C GLY A 178 26.26 20.53 3.30
N SER A 179 26.23 21.37 2.26
CA SER A 179 27.23 22.43 2.02
C SER A 179 28.68 21.93 2.04
N LEU A 180 28.90 20.66 1.67
CA LEU A 180 30.23 20.06 1.64
C LEU A 180 30.98 20.44 0.36
N PRO A 181 32.30 20.67 0.42
CA PRO A 181 33.13 20.76 -0.78
C PRO A 181 33.02 19.50 -1.63
N LEU A 182 33.04 19.65 -2.96
CA LEU A 182 32.86 18.54 -3.91
C LEU A 182 33.82 17.37 -3.63
N GLU A 183 35.10 17.69 -3.39
CA GLU A 183 36.13 16.69 -3.12
C GLU A 183 35.82 15.86 -1.85
N LEU A 184 35.32 16.51 -0.80
CA LEU A 184 34.93 15.83 0.43
C LEU A 184 33.66 15.00 0.24
N ALA A 185 32.68 15.50 -0.51
CA ALA A 185 31.46 14.77 -0.85
C ALA A 185 31.76 13.50 -1.69
N GLN A 186 32.68 13.60 -2.65
CA GLN A 186 33.16 12.45 -3.44
C GLN A 186 33.82 11.40 -2.55
N LYS A 187 34.76 11.82 -1.70
CA LYS A 187 35.49 10.92 -0.80
C LYS A 187 34.56 10.20 0.19
N ILE A 188 33.60 10.92 0.76
CA ILE A 188 32.59 10.33 1.67
C ILE A 188 31.74 9.30 0.92
N THR A 189 31.27 9.64 -0.27
CA THR A 189 30.43 8.74 -1.08
C THR A 189 31.17 7.46 -1.44
N GLU A 190 32.43 7.57 -1.85
CA GLU A 190 33.30 6.43 -2.17
C GLU A 190 33.59 5.55 -0.95
N GLU A 191 33.86 6.15 0.22
CA GLU A 191 34.04 5.38 1.46
C GLU A 191 32.76 4.63 1.86
N VAL A 192 31.60 5.26 1.72
CA VAL A 192 30.29 4.66 2.00
C VAL A 192 30.00 3.51 1.03
N GLU A 193 30.23 3.70 -0.28
CA GLU A 193 30.08 2.66 -1.30
C GLU A 193 30.92 1.43 -0.97
N ASN A 194 32.20 1.64 -0.64
CA ASN A 194 33.11 0.57 -0.24
C ASN A 194 32.68 -0.14 1.05
N ARG A 195 32.13 0.59 2.02
CA ARG A 195 31.60 -0.02 3.25
C ARG A 195 30.36 -0.86 2.95
N ILE A 196 29.43 -0.36 2.16
CA ILE A 196 28.20 -1.08 1.80
C ILE A 196 28.56 -2.37 1.06
N TYR A 197 29.49 -2.32 0.10
CA TYR A 197 29.94 -3.49 -0.65
C TYR A 197 30.51 -4.59 0.26
N LYS A 198 31.32 -4.21 1.27
CA LYS A 198 31.88 -5.14 2.27
C LYS A 198 30.81 -5.80 3.14
N TYR A 199 29.76 -5.08 3.51
CA TYR A 199 28.66 -5.65 4.31
C TYR A 199 27.67 -6.48 3.48
N GLN A 200 27.62 -6.31 2.16
CA GLN A 200 26.80 -7.13 1.27
C GLN A 200 27.47 -8.46 0.88
N THR A 201 28.80 -8.55 1.00
CA THR A 201 29.60 -9.73 0.63
C THR A 201 30.08 -10.57 1.81
N ALA A 202 29.76 -10.17 3.05
CA ALA A 202 30.07 -10.87 4.30
C ALA A 202 28.81 -11.52 4.89
#